data_AF-A0A9W9UH18-F1
#
_entry.id   AF-A0A9W9UH18-F1
#
_cell.length_a   1.000
_cell.length_b   1.000
_cell.length_c   1.000
_cell.angle_alpha   90.00
_cell.angle_beta   90.00
_cell.angle_gamma   90.00
#
_symmetry.space_group_name_H-M   'P 1'
#
loop_
_entity.id
_entity.type
_entity.pdbx_description
1 polymer ?
#
loop_
_entity_poly.entity_id
_entity_poly.type
_entity_poly.pdbx_seq_one_letter_code
_entity_poly.pdbx_strand_id
1 'polypeptide(L)' 'MAFDKSIANLALRLANIFTSLAPECLDAAFQNICEIQKSKADKVVAMEMMHVKSFEEAYKLNRIDPTTVRVFHVSP' A
#
# COMPACT_ATOMS: atom_id res chain seq x y z
N MET A 1 29.27 3.33 8.56
CA MET A 1 28.35 2.89 7.50
C MET A 1 27.67 4.15 6.97
N ALA A 2 28.12 4.67 5.82
CA ALA A 2 27.52 5.88 5.24
C ALA A 2 26.23 5.47 4.54
N PHE A 3 25.07 5.94 5.04
CA PHE A 3 23.81 5.79 4.33
C PHE A 3 23.89 6.62 3.04
N ASP A 4 23.83 5.94 1.90
CA ASP A 4 23.86 6.60 0.61
C ASP A 4 22.62 7.51 0.48
N LYS A 5 22.87 8.81 0.31
CA LYS A 5 21.85 9.84 0.17
C LYS A 5 20.92 9.57 -1.02
N SER A 6 21.38 8.79 -2.00
CA SER A 6 20.56 8.35 -3.15
C SER A 6 19.44 7.38 -2.73
N ILE A 7 19.75 6.41 -1.86
CA ILE A 7 18.81 5.38 -1.38
C ILE A 7 17.73 6.02 -0.49
N ALA A 8 18.13 6.95 0.40
CA ALA A 8 17.18 7.69 1.23
C ALA A 8 16.19 8.51 0.38
N ASN A 9 16.62 9.02 -0.78
CA ASN A 9 15.78 9.79 -1.70
C ASN A 9 14.76 8.89 -2.43
N LEU A 10 15.17 7.68 -2.84
CA LEU A 10 14.25 6.74 -3.48
C LEU A 10 13.16 6.25 -2.53
N ALA A 11 13.53 5.85 -1.31
CA ALA A 11 12.56 5.39 -0.31
C ALA A 11 11.52 6.47 0.02
N LEU A 12 11.95 7.73 0.16
CA LEU A 12 11.03 8.85 0.40
C LEU A 12 10.09 9.10 -0.79
N ARG A 13 10.60 9.03 -2.03
CA ARG A 13 9.76 9.17 -3.24
C ARG A 13 8.73 8.05 -3.33
N LEU A 14 9.13 6.80 -3.07
CA LEU A 14 8.23 5.65 -3.05
C LEU A 14 7.13 5.81 -2.00
N ALA A 15 7.50 6.22 -0.78
CA ALA A 15 6.54 6.47 0.30
C ALA A 15 5.53 7.55 -0.09
N ASN A 16 5.99 8.68 -0.65
CA ASN A 16 5.12 9.76 -1.08
C ASN A 16 4.14 9.34 -2.19
N ILE A 17 4.60 8.54 -3.15
CA ILE A 17 3.75 7.97 -4.20
C ILE A 17 2.68 7.08 -3.57
N PHE A 18 3.10 6.18 -2.69
CA PHE A 18 2.21 5.25 -2.02
C PHE A 18 1.16 5.93 -1.15
N THR A 19 1.51 6.97 -0.40
CA THR A 19 0.53 7.68 0.45
C THR A 19 -0.42 8.55 -0.36
N SER A 20 0.02 9.10 -1.49
CA SER A 20 -0.71 10.16 -2.19
C SER A 20 -1.57 9.68 -3.35
N LEU A 21 -1.25 8.54 -3.96
CA LEU A 21 -1.96 8.05 -5.16
C LEU A 21 -2.99 6.96 -4.84
N ALA A 22 -4.02 6.86 -5.69
CA ALA A 22 -4.94 5.73 -5.71
C ALA A 22 -4.24 4.47 -6.27
N PRO A 23 -4.67 3.25 -5.89
CA PRO A 23 -4.03 2.00 -6.33
C PRO A 23 -3.84 1.89 -7.84
N GLU A 24 -4.83 2.30 -8.62
CA GLU A 24 -4.83 2.27 -10.08
C GLU A 24 -3.77 3.19 -10.72
N CYS A 25 -3.29 4.19 -9.99
CA CYS A 25 -2.26 5.13 -10.47
C CYS A 25 -0.84 4.72 -10.08
N LEU A 26 -0.68 3.77 -9.16
CA LEU A 26 0.62 3.41 -8.60
C LEU A 26 1.54 2.73 -9.63
N ASP A 27 1.00 1.86 -10.49
CA ASP A 27 1.79 1.17 -11.51
C ASP A 27 2.44 2.18 -12.47
N ALA A 28 1.65 3.09 -13.05
CA ALA A 28 2.16 4.16 -13.91
C ALA A 28 3.19 5.06 -13.19
N ALA A 29 2.97 5.36 -11.91
CA ALA A 29 3.90 6.15 -11.12
C ALA A 29 5.25 5.43 -10.89
N PHE A 30 5.22 4.13 -10.59
CA PHE A 30 6.44 3.33 -10.43
C PHE A 30 7.16 3.08 -11.76
N GLN A 31 6.44 2.96 -12.88
CA GLN A 31 7.05 2.86 -14.21
C GLN A 31 7.89 4.09 -14.56
N ASN A 32 7.49 5.27 -14.08
CA ASN A 32 8.19 6.53 -14.32
C ASN A 32 9.45 6.73 -13.46
N ILE A 33 9.78 5.83 -12.52
CA ILE A 33 10.99 5.90 -11.71
C ILE A 33 12.10 5.06 -12.33
N CYS A 34 13.16 5.72 -12.80
CA CYS A 34 14.27 5.09 -13.51
C CYS A 34 15.03 4.06 -12.65
N GLU A 35 15.17 4.33 -11.36
CA GLU A 35 15.83 3.49 -10.37
C GLU A 35 15.12 2.13 -10.25
N ILE A 36 13.78 2.14 -10.20
CA ILE A 36 12.95 0.93 -10.21
C ILE A 36 13.19 0.15 -11.49
N GLN A 37 13.26 0.80 -12.65
CA GLN A 37 13.45 0.10 -13.92
C GLN A 37 14.80 -0.63 -14.03
N LYS A 38 15.83 -0.11 -13.36
CA LYS A 38 17.21 -0.61 -13.41
C LYS A 38 17.54 -1.66 -12.35
N SER A 39 16.76 -1.75 -11.27
CA SER A 39 17.09 -2.57 -10.11
C SER A 39 16.00 -3.60 -9.82
N LYS A 40 16.38 -4.89 -9.82
CA LYS A 40 15.45 -5.98 -9.48
C LYS A 40 14.89 -5.83 -8.07
N ALA A 41 15.72 -5.40 -7.11
CA ALA A 41 15.28 -5.21 -5.73
C ALA A 41 14.21 -4.12 -5.63
N ASP A 42 14.42 -3.00 -6.33
CA ASP A 42 13.47 -1.88 -6.31
C ASP A 42 12.15 -2.23 -7.04
N LYS A 43 12.19 -3.09 -8.07
CA LYS A 43 10.97 -3.64 -8.69
C LYS A 43 10.15 -4.48 -7.71
N VAL A 44 10.82 -5.33 -6.92
CA VAL A 44 10.14 -6.15 -5.91
C VAL A 44 9.49 -5.24 -4.87
N VAL A 45 10.21 -4.23 -4.37
CA VAL A 45 9.65 -3.27 -3.40
C VAL A 45 8.42 -2.57 -3.98
N ALA A 46 8.48 -2.07 -5.22
CA ALA A 46 7.34 -1.43 -5.87
C ALA A 46 6.13 -2.37 -6.01
N MET A 47 6.36 -3.63 -6.36
CA MET A 47 5.30 -4.65 -6.48
C MET A 47 4.67 -4.99 -5.12
N GLU A 48 5.46 -5.13 -4.07
CA GLU A 48 4.91 -5.37 -2.73
C GLU A 48 4.10 -4.16 -2.23
N MET A 49 4.55 -2.93 -2.55
CA MET A 49 3.76 -1.73 -2.26
C MET A 49 2.41 -1.73 -3.01
N MET A 50 2.37 -2.18 -4.27
CA MET A 50 1.09 -2.38 -4.99
C MET A 50 0.17 -3.38 -4.27
N HIS A 51 0.72 -4.51 -3.81
CA HIS A 51 -0.03 -5.54 -3.12
C HIS A 51 -0.61 -5.03 -1.79
N VAL A 52 0.19 -4.32 -0.99
CA VAL A 52 -0.27 -3.73 0.28
C VAL A 52 -1.42 -2.76 0.05
N LYS A 53 -1.29 -1.86 -0.95
CA LYS A 53 -2.36 -0.91 -1.28
C LYS A 53 -3.67 -1.61 -1.68
N SER A 54 -3.54 -2.64 -2.51
CA SER A 54 -4.69 -3.44 -2.99
C SER A 54 -5.37 -4.17 -1.83
N PHE A 55 -4.58 -4.69 -0.89
CA PHE A 55 -5.09 -5.33 0.31
C PHE A 55 -5.83 -4.35 1.22
N GLU A 56 -5.28 -3.16 1.46
CA GLU A 56 -5.93 -2.13 2.27
C GLU A 56 -7.30 -1.71 1.69
N GLU A 57 -7.40 -1.51 0.38
CA GLU A 57 -8.66 -1.20 -0.28
C GLU A 57 -9.66 -2.36 -0.20
N ALA A 58 -9.20 -3.60 -0.44
CA ALA A 58 -10.04 -4.78 -0.29
C ALA A 58 -10.56 -4.94 1.15
N TYR A 59 -9.76 -4.61 2.16
CA TYR A 59 -10.17 -4.63 3.56
C TYR A 59 -11.23 -3.57 3.87
N LYS A 60 -11.08 -2.35 3.34
CA LYS A 60 -12.09 -1.29 3.48
C LYS A 60 -13.43 -1.69 2.87
N LEU A 61 -13.41 -2.35 1.69
CA LEU A 61 -14.60 -2.85 1.02
C LEU A 61 -15.27 -4.01 1.79
N ASN A 62 -14.47 -4.86 2.42
CA ASN A 62 -14.94 -5.98 3.23
C ASN A 62 -15.10 -5.65 4.71
N ARG A 63 -15.28 -4.37 5.07
CA ARG A 63 -15.73 -4.00 6.41
C ARG A 63 -17.17 -4.50 6.58
N ILE A 64 -17.29 -5.75 6.96
CA ILE A 64 -18.47 -6.29 7.62
C ILE A 64 -18.46 -5.60 8.98
N ASP A 65 -19.18 -4.48 9.11
CA ASP A 65 -19.51 -3.98 10.44
C ASP A 65 -20.09 -5.16 11.22
N PRO A 66 -19.58 -5.47 12.43
CA PRO A 66 -20.15 -6.56 13.20
C PRO A 66 -21.62 -6.24 13.41
N THR A 67 -22.50 -6.99 12.75
CA THR A 67 -23.94 -6.91 12.95
C THR A 67 -24.16 -7.09 14.44
N THR A 68 -24.44 -6.01 15.15
CA THR A 68 -24.63 -6.05 16.59
C THR A 68 -26.00 -6.71 16.81
N VAL A 69 -26.01 -8.03 16.92
CA VAL A 69 -27.23 -8.78 17.22
C VAL A 69 -27.58 -8.52 18.67
N ARG A 70 -28.55 -7.63 18.91
CA ARG A 70 -29.15 -7.45 20.24
C ARG A 70 -30.11 -8.61 20.50
N VAL A 71 -29.66 -9.58 21.29
CA VAL A 71 -30.53 -10.64 21.82
C VAL A 71 -31.28 -10.07 23.02
N PHE A 72 -32.59 -9.90 22.90
CA PHE A 72 -33.45 -9.59 24.03
C PHE A 72 -33.87 -10.90 24.70
N HIS A 73 -33.41 -11.13 25.93
CA HIS A 73 -33.94 -12.18 26.77
C HIS A 73 -35.34 -11.76 27.26
N VAL A 74 -36.38 -12.31 26.65
CA VAL A 74 -37.71 -12.34 27.27
C VAL A 74 -37.68 -13.42 28.35
N SER A 75 -37.73 -12.99 29.61
CA SER A 75 -37.94 -13.90 30.74
C SER A 75 -39.40 -14.38 30.72
N PRO A 76 -39.67 -15.64 31.10
CA PRO A 76 -41.00 -16.26 31.03
C PRO A 76 -42.03 -15.63 31.96
#